data_AF-A0A662HFP0-F1
#
_entry.id   AF-A0A662HFP0-F1
#
_cell.length_a   1.000
_cell.length_b   1.000
_cell.length_c   1.000
_cell.angle_alpha   90.00
_cell.angle_beta   90.00
_cell.angle_gamma   90.00
#
_symmetry.space_group_name_H-M   'P 1'
#
loop_
_entity.id
_entity.type
_entity.pdbx_description
1 polymer ?
#
loop_
_entity_poly.entity_id
_entity_poly.type
_entity_poly.pdbx_seq_one_letter_code
_entity_poly.pdbx_strand_id
1 'polypeptide(L)'
;MIPWSRAFLLALKAVVYSILWIIVGTALIVVGLIFMGVPLSPQGMWGARLLAVSGIKALVGFALAVLGMFILAFGSLASVIKVAVDEAARILYRQRY
;
A
#
# COMPACT_ATOMS: atom_id res chain seq x y z
N MET A 1 -18.20 4.02 25.51
CA MET A 1 -17.93 3.16 24.34
C MET A 1 -18.24 3.96 23.08
N ILE A 2 -17.39 3.91 22.06
CA ILE A 2 -17.61 4.63 20.80
C ILE A 2 -18.76 3.94 20.04
N PRO A 3 -19.79 4.66 19.56
CA PRO A 3 -20.89 4.04 18.83
C PRO A 3 -20.38 3.47 17.49
N TRP A 4 -20.95 2.33 17.08
CA TRP A 4 -20.56 1.59 15.88
C TRP A 4 -20.53 2.45 14.60
N SER A 5 -21.50 3.35 14.45
CA SER A 5 -21.55 4.31 13.32
C SER A 5 -20.28 5.17 13.24
N ARG A 6 -19.77 5.64 14.38
CA ARG A 6 -18.55 6.46 14.43
C ARG A 6 -17.29 5.64 14.17
N ALA A 7 -17.23 4.40 14.68
CA ALA A 7 -16.13 3.48 14.38
C ALA A 7 -16.04 3.18 12.87
N PHE A 8 -17.19 2.97 12.21
CA PHE A 8 -17.26 2.78 10.76
C PHE A 8 -16.74 4.00 9.98
N LEU A 9 -17.14 5.21 10.37
CA LEU A 9 -16.66 6.44 9.73
C LEU A 9 -15.15 6.63 9.89
N LEU A 10 -14.59 6.28 11.05
CA LEU A 10 -13.14 6.33 11.28
C LEU A 10 -12.40 5.30 10.42
N ALA A 11 -12.92 4.09 10.30
CA ALA A 11 -12.38 3.08 9.41
C ALA A 11 -12.41 3.53 7.94
N LEU A 12 -13.54 4.09 7.49
CA LEU A 12 -13.67 4.65 6.14
C LEU A 12 -12.64 5.76 5.89
N LYS A 13 -12.44 6.66 6.86
CA LYS A 13 -11.43 7.72 6.78
C LYS A 13 -10.01 7.15 6.66
N ALA A 14 -9.69 6.12 7.44
CA ALA A 14 -8.39 5.44 7.38
C ALA A 14 -8.17 4.75 6.03
N VAL A 15 -9.21 4.14 5.46
CA VAL A 15 -9.17 3.56 4.11
C VAL A 15 -8.89 4.64 3.07
N VAL A 16 -9.61 5.77 3.10
CA VAL A 16 -9.41 6.88 2.16
C VAL A 16 -7.98 7.42 2.22
N TYR A 17 -7.42 7.60 3.42
CA TYR A 17 -6.02 8.02 3.56
C TYR A 17 -5.01 6.96 3.12
N SER A 18 -5.40 5.68 3.13
CA SER A 18 -4.54 4.60 2.66
C SER A 18 -4.50 4.47 1.13
N ILE A 19 -5.46 5.06 0.40
CA ILE A 19 -5.53 4.97 -1.06
C ILE A 19 -4.22 5.43 -1.72
N LEU A 20 -3.64 6.55 -1.26
CA LEU A 20 -2.40 7.08 -1.84
C LEU A 20 -1.25 6.08 -1.70
N TRP A 21 -1.09 5.48 -0.52
CA TRP A 21 -0.07 4.46 -0.28
C TRP A 21 -0.32 3.19 -1.09
N ILE A 22 -1.59 2.79 -1.24
CA ILE A 22 -1.98 1.65 -2.09
C ILE A 22 -1.55 1.90 -3.53
N ILE A 23 -1.83 3.08 -4.07
CA ILE A 23 -1.45 3.44 -5.45
C ILE A 23 0.08 3.44 -5.60
N VAL A 24 0.80 4.16 -4.74
CA VAL A 24 2.26 4.30 -4.84
C VAL A 24 2.97 2.96 -4.62
N GLY A 25 2.58 2.21 -3.59
CA GLY A 25 3.17 0.91 -3.28
C GLY A 25 2.89 -0.14 -4.36
N THR A 26 1.67 -0.19 -4.88
CA THR A 26 1.32 -1.10 -5.98
C THR A 26 2.07 -0.74 -7.26
N ALA A 27 2.18 0.55 -7.59
CA ALA A 27 2.94 1.00 -8.76
C ALA A 27 4.41 0.55 -8.68
N LEU A 28 5.05 0.69 -7.52
CA LEU A 28 6.42 0.23 -7.30
C LEU A 28 6.57 -1.29 -7.42
N ILE A 29 5.61 -2.05 -6.90
CA ILE A 29 5.60 -3.52 -7.05
C ILE A 29 5.47 -3.91 -8.51
N VAL A 30 4.54 -3.30 -9.24
CA VAL A 30 4.33 -3.56 -10.67
C VAL A 30 5.59 -3.26 -11.48
N VAL A 31 6.23 -2.10 -11.24
CA VAL A 31 7.51 -1.78 -11.88
C VAL A 31 8.58 -2.79 -11.50
N GLY A 32 8.68 -3.17 -10.22
CA GLY A 32 9.62 -4.20 -9.77
C GLY A 32 9.45 -5.54 -10.50
N LEU A 33 8.20 -6.00 -10.64
CA LEU A 33 7.84 -7.23 -11.34
C LEU A 33 8.19 -7.17 -12.84
N ILE A 34 7.99 -6.02 -13.49
CA ILE A 34 8.40 -5.80 -14.90
C ILE A 34 9.91 -5.96 -15.04
N PHE A 35 10.69 -5.37 -14.13
CA PHE A 35 12.16 -5.49 -14.14
C PHE A 35 12.65 -6.92 -13.88
N MET A 36 11.89 -7.71 -13.12
CA MET A 36 12.14 -9.14 -12.90
C MET A 36 11.68 -10.02 -14.08
N GLY A 37 11.08 -9.44 -15.12
CA GLY A 37 10.57 -10.18 -16.28
C GLY A 37 9.33 -11.00 -15.98
N VAL A 38 8.61 -10.70 -14.89
CA VAL A 38 7.36 -11.39 -14.55
C VAL A 38 6.28 -10.93 -15.53
N PRO A 39 5.62 -11.86 -16.24
CA PRO A 39 4.51 -11.51 -17.11
C PRO A 39 3.31 -11.03 -16.27
N LEU A 40 2.89 -9.78 -16.50
CA LEU A 40 1.76 -9.17 -15.78
C LEU A 40 0.40 -9.51 -16.39
N SER A 41 0.36 -10.22 -17.52
CA SER A 41 -0.85 -10.67 -18.19
C SER A 41 -0.87 -12.20 -18.32
N PRO A 42 -2.06 -12.84 -18.33
CA PRO A 42 -2.19 -14.26 -18.64
C PRO A 42 -1.56 -14.52 -20.00
N GLN A 43 -0.50 -15.33 -20.02
CA GLN A 43 0.18 -15.71 -21.25
C GLN A 43 -0.71 -16.71 -22.03
N GLY A 44 -1.75 -16.22 -22.69
CA GLY A 44 -2.58 -17.03 -23.58
C GLY A 44 -1.89 -17.27 -24.92
N MET A 45 -1.72 -18.55 -25.31
CA MET A 45 -1.39 -19.17 -26.63
C MET A 45 -0.35 -18.54 -27.59
N TRP A 46 0.06 -17.28 -27.42
CA TRP A 46 0.99 -16.55 -28.25
C TRP A 46 2.22 -16.29 -27.38
N GLY A 47 3.16 -17.23 -27.41
CA GLY A 47 4.30 -17.31 -26.51
C GLY A 47 4.93 -15.96 -26.18
N ALA A 48 4.59 -15.42 -25.02
CA ALA A 48 5.29 -14.28 -24.44
C ALA A 48 6.69 -14.76 -24.05
N ARG A 49 7.65 -14.48 -24.93
CA ARG A 49 9.05 -14.83 -24.71
C ARG A 49 9.55 -14.05 -23.50
N LEU A 50 9.88 -14.74 -22.41
CA LEU A 50 10.57 -14.16 -21.26
C LEU A 50 11.86 -13.52 -21.77
N LEU A 51 11.92 -12.19 -21.72
CA LEU A 51 13.14 -11.45 -22.06
C LEU A 51 14.25 -11.93 -21.13
N ALA A 52 15.46 -12.13 -21.66
CA ALA A 52 16.61 -12.50 -20.83
C ALA A 52 16.88 -11.36 -19.83
N VAL A 53 16.51 -11.57 -18.57
CA VAL A 53 16.71 -10.60 -17.49
C VAL A 53 18.14 -10.77 -16.99
N SER A 54 18.92 -9.69 -17.03
CA SER A 54 20.25 -9.70 -16.39
C SER A 54 20.09 -9.77 -14.87
N GLY A 55 21.02 -10.43 -14.17
CA GLY A 55 20.97 -10.53 -12.70
C GLY A 55 20.84 -9.17 -12.00
N ILE A 56 21.41 -8.12 -12.59
CA ILE A 56 21.29 -6.73 -12.09
C ILE A 56 19.85 -6.21 -12.22
N LYS A 57 19.17 -6.44 -13.35
CA LYS A 57 17.76 -6.03 -13.53
C LYS A 57 16.83 -6.77 -12.56
N ALA A 58 17.08 -8.06 -12.34
CA ALA A 58 16.33 -8.84 -11.36
C ALA A 58 16.52 -8.32 -9.94
N LEU A 59 17.75 -7.95 -9.56
CA LEU A 59 18.04 -7.38 -8.24
C LEU A 59 17.37 -6.02 -8.02
N VAL A 60 17.41 -5.14 -9.02
CA VAL A 60 16.73 -3.84 -8.99
C VAL A 60 15.22 -4.04 -8.87
N GLY A 61 14.66 -4.95 -9.66
CA GLY A 61 13.23 -5.27 -9.60
C GLY A 61 12.79 -5.82 -8.24
N PHE A 62 13.60 -6.69 -7.64
CA PHE A 62 13.36 -7.22 -6.30
C PHE A 62 13.39 -6.11 -5.24
N ALA A 63 14.38 -5.22 -5.28
CA ALA A 63 14.46 -4.10 -4.36
C ALA A 63 13.24 -3.17 -4.47
N LEU A 64 12.79 -2.87 -5.69
CA LEU A 64 11.59 -2.06 -5.93
C LEU A 64 10.33 -2.73 -5.40
N ALA A 65 10.18 -4.05 -5.61
CA ALA A 65 9.03 -4.79 -5.10
C ALA A 65 9.00 -4.81 -3.56
N VAL A 66 10.16 -5.03 -2.92
CA VAL A 66 10.29 -4.96 -1.46
C VAL A 66 9.94 -3.55 -0.96
N LEU A 67 10.50 -2.50 -1.56
CA LEU A 67 10.18 -1.12 -1.19
C LEU A 67 8.69 -0.79 -1.34
N GLY A 68 8.06 -1.25 -2.43
CA GLY A 68 6.62 -1.10 -2.63
C GLY A 68 5.80 -1.79 -1.53
N MET A 69 6.17 -3.01 -1.13
CA MET A 69 5.55 -3.72 -0.01
C MET A 69 5.72 -2.99 1.32
N PHE A 70 6.91 -2.43 1.57
CA PHE A 70 7.15 -1.58 2.74
C PHE A 70 6.24 -0.36 2.73
N ILE A 71 6.11 0.34 1.61
CA ILE A 71 5.23 1.51 1.50
C ILE A 71 3.76 1.13 1.74
N LEU A 72 3.30 0.00 1.22
CA LEU A 72 1.95 -0.50 1.49
C LEU A 72 1.73 -0.74 2.99
N ALA A 73 2.65 -1.46 3.63
CA ALA A 73 2.53 -1.83 5.04
C ALA A 73 2.63 -0.60 5.96
N PHE A 74 3.68 0.20 5.82
CA PHE A 74 3.93 1.34 6.69
C PHE A 74 3.04 2.54 6.37
N GLY A 75 2.70 2.77 5.09
CA GLY A 75 1.80 3.83 4.69
C GLY A 75 0.37 3.59 5.19
N SER A 76 -0.15 2.37 5.06
CA SER A 76 -1.47 2.03 5.61
C SER A 76 -1.50 2.10 7.14
N LEU A 77 -0.43 1.65 7.82
CA LEU A 77 -0.30 1.77 9.26
C LEU A 77 -0.29 3.25 9.72
N ALA A 78 0.46 4.11 9.02
CA ALA A 78 0.51 5.53 9.29
C ALA A 78 -0.87 6.19 9.16
N SER A 79 -1.66 5.81 8.16
CA SER A 79 -3.04 6.28 7.99
C SER A 79 -3.94 5.89 9.16
N VAL A 80 -3.83 4.66 9.66
CA VAL A 80 -4.59 4.20 10.84
C VAL A 80 -4.17 4.96 12.10
N ILE A 81 -2.86 5.09 12.33
CA ILE A 81 -2.33 5.83 13.48
C ILE A 81 -2.81 7.27 13.44
N LYS A 82 -2.78 7.92 12.27
CA LYS A 82 -3.23 9.30 12.13
C LYS A 82 -4.69 9.47 12.53
N VAL A 83 -5.57 8.58 12.06
CA VAL A 83 -6.99 8.62 12.41
C VAL A 83 -7.23 8.33 13.89
N ALA A 84 -6.51 7.35 14.45
CA ALA A 84 -6.61 7.00 15.86
C ALA A 84 -6.16 8.16 16.78
N VAL A 85 -5.03 8.79 16.45
CA VAL A 85 -4.48 9.92 17.21
C VAL A 85 -5.39 11.15 17.13
N ASP A 86 -5.89 11.49 15.93
CA ASP A 86 -6.83 12.61 15.77
C ASP A 86 -8.12 12.39 16.57
N GLU A 87 -8.58 11.14 16.66
CA GLU A 87 -9.77 10.81 17.46
C GLU A 87 -9.50 10.84 18.96
N ALA A 88 -8.37 10.30 19.40
CA ALA A 88 -7.96 10.34 20.80
C ALA A 88 -7.81 11.79 21.29
N ALA A 89 -7.18 12.65 20.49
CA ALA A 89 -7.04 14.08 20.80
C ALA A 89 -8.42 14.77 20.91
N ARG A 90 -9.37 14.45 20.03
CA ARG A 90 -10.74 14.98 20.09
C ARG A 90 -11.50 14.55 21.33
N ILE A 91 -11.32 13.31 21.79
CA ILE A 91 -11.96 12.82 23.03
C ILE A 91 -11.36 13.53 24.24
N LEU A 92 -10.03 13.65 24.29
CA LEU A 92 -9.32 14.32 25.37
C LEU A 92 -9.73 15.79 25.50
N TYR A 93 -9.86 16.49 24.37
CA TYR A 93 -10.31 17.88 24.33
C TYR A 93 -11.72 18.05 24.88
N ARG A 94 -12.65 17.16 24.49
CA ARG A 94 -14.05 17.16 24.96
C ARG A 94 -14.25 16.76 26.42
N GLN A 95 -13.26 16.13 27.05
CA GLN A 95 -13.31 15.84 28.48
C GLN A 95 -12.82 17.03 29.32
N ARG A 96 -12.06 17.95 28.72
CA ARG A 96 -11.41 19.06 29.42
C ARG A 96 -12.22 20.36 29.41
N TYR A 97 -13.18 20.47 28.50
CA TYR A 97 -14.09 21.61 28.28
C TYR A 97 -15.48 21.08 27.95
#